data_AF-A0A914E7J4-F1
#
_entry.id   AF-A0A914E7J4-F1
#
_cell.length_a   1.000
_cell.length_b   1.000
_cell.length_c   1.000
_cell.angle_alpha   90.00
_cell.angle_beta   90.00
_cell.angle_gamma   90.00
#
_symmetry.space_group_name_H-M   'P 1'
#
loop_
_entity.id
_entity.type
_entity.pdbx_description
1 polymer ?
#
loop_
_entity_poly.entity_id
_entity_poly.type
_entity_poly.pdbx_seq_one_letter_code
_entity_poly.pdbx_strand_id
1 'polypeptide(L)'
;MKRITFLIFILFFKAHAREIWTPAQANSWYQAQKWILGGNYILSDAANQLEMWQADTFDSEKIDQEIGLGQTLGMTAMRIFLHDVVYAQDPTGFKNRVSTVLQIADKYGIKPIFVFFTTGALQNATNGVQPSIVKGVRESRKYKYY
;
A
#
# COMPACT_ATOMS: atom_id res chain seq x y z
N MET A 1 -35.04 -46.88 17.82
CA MET A 1 -34.03 -45.80 17.65
C MET A 1 -34.49 -44.90 16.50
N LYS A 2 -34.88 -43.65 16.79
CA LYS A 2 -35.35 -42.69 15.77
C LYS A 2 -34.14 -42.00 15.15
N ARG A 3 -33.93 -42.17 13.84
CA ARG A 3 -32.88 -41.46 13.08
C ARG A 3 -33.40 -40.05 12.74
N ILE A 4 -32.76 -39.02 13.28
CA ILE A 4 -33.03 -37.62 12.97
C ILE A 4 -32.15 -37.26 11.78
N THR A 5 -32.76 -37.05 10.61
CA THR A 5 -32.07 -36.58 9.40
C THR A 5 -32.06 -35.05 9.43
N PHE A 6 -30.88 -34.44 9.54
CA PHE A 6 -30.72 -33.00 9.38
C PHE A 6 -30.69 -32.65 7.88
N LEU A 7 -31.65 -31.88 7.40
CA LEU A 7 -31.63 -31.26 6.08
C LEU A 7 -30.91 -29.92 6.17
N ILE A 8 -29.72 -29.84 5.58
CA ILE A 8 -28.98 -28.58 5.42
C ILE A 8 -29.54 -27.88 4.18
N PHE A 9 -30.24 -26.75 4.38
CA PHE A 9 -30.58 -25.83 3.30
C PHE A 9 -29.36 -24.94 3.01
N ILE A 10 -28.74 -25.13 1.86
CA ILE A 10 -27.70 -24.24 1.35
C ILE A 10 -28.41 -23.07 0.65
N LEU A 11 -28.41 -21.89 1.29
CA LEU A 11 -28.79 -20.63 0.66
C LEU A 11 -27.67 -20.20 -0.29
N PHE A 12 -27.91 -20.34 -1.60
CA PHE A 12 -27.03 -19.77 -2.62
C PHE A 12 -27.29 -18.26 -2.72
N PHE A 13 -26.49 -17.47 -2.01
CA PHE A 13 -26.38 -16.04 -2.31
C PHE A 13 -25.67 -15.90 -3.66
N LYS A 14 -26.41 -15.54 -4.72
CA LYS A 14 -25.78 -15.05 -5.94
C LYS A 14 -25.10 -13.72 -5.61
N ALA A 15 -23.77 -13.75 -5.53
CA ALA A 15 -22.97 -12.53 -5.50
C ALA A 15 -23.35 -11.69 -6.73
N HIS A 16 -24.09 -10.61 -6.51
CA HIS A 16 -24.35 -9.64 -7.58
C HIS A 16 -23.04 -8.90 -7.82
N ALA A 17 -22.40 -9.20 -8.94
CA ALA A 17 -21.34 -8.35 -9.44
C ALA A 17 -21.93 -6.95 -9.63
N ARG A 18 -21.21 -5.93 -9.13
CA ARG A 18 -21.60 -4.54 -9.36
C ARG A 18 -21.68 -4.30 -10.87
N GLU A 19 -22.77 -3.70 -11.32
CA GLU A 19 -22.89 -3.29 -12.72
C GLU A 19 -21.74 -2.35 -13.10
N ILE A 20 -21.17 -2.58 -14.29
CA ILE A 20 -20.11 -1.73 -14.82
C ILE A 20 -20.68 -0.32 -14.99
N TRP A 21 -19.97 0.68 -14.50
CA TRP A 21 -20.38 2.08 -14.66
C TRP A 21 -20.53 2.45 -16.12
N THR A 22 -21.60 3.18 -16.43
CA THR A 22 -21.69 3.89 -17.70
C THR A 22 -20.57 4.94 -17.79
N PRO A 23 -20.16 5.35 -19.00
CA PRO A 23 -19.19 6.44 -19.15
C PRO A 23 -19.61 7.72 -18.41
N ALA A 24 -20.90 8.03 -18.34
CA ALA A 24 -21.42 9.18 -17.62
C ALA A 24 -21.22 9.07 -16.10
N GLN A 25 -21.43 7.89 -15.51
CA GLN A 25 -21.19 7.66 -14.08
C GLN A 25 -19.71 7.77 -13.74
N ALA A 26 -18.83 7.18 -14.56
CA ALA A 26 -17.38 7.27 -14.39
C ALA A 26 -16.89 8.73 -14.49
N ASN A 27 -17.36 9.48 -15.49
CA ASN A 27 -17.01 10.89 -15.67
C ASN A 27 -17.51 11.75 -14.51
N SER A 28 -18.76 11.54 -14.05
CA SER A 28 -19.32 12.29 -12.92
C SER A 28 -18.52 12.05 -11.64
N TRP A 29 -18.12 10.79 -11.38
CA TRP A 29 -17.27 10.47 -10.24
C TRP A 29 -15.89 11.13 -10.33
N TYR A 30 -15.28 11.11 -11.52
CA TYR A 30 -13.96 11.72 -11.74
C TYR A 30 -13.99 13.24 -11.55
N GLN A 31 -15.02 13.91 -12.08
CA GLN A 31 -15.23 15.35 -11.92
C GLN A 31 -15.45 15.77 -10.46
N ALA A 32 -15.99 14.88 -9.62
CA ALA A 32 -16.14 15.13 -8.19
C ALA A 32 -14.83 15.03 -7.39
N GLN A 33 -13.73 14.55 -8.00
CA GLN A 33 -12.43 14.47 -7.33
C GLN A 33 -11.66 15.79 -7.47
N LYS A 34 -10.89 16.14 -6.43
CA LYS A 34 -9.86 17.19 -6.54
C LYS A 34 -8.81 16.77 -7.59
N TRP A 35 -8.19 17.76 -8.24
CA TRP A 35 -7.06 17.53 -9.13
C TRP A 35 -5.99 16.69 -8.42
N ILE A 36 -5.59 15.57 -9.03
CA ILE A 36 -4.64 14.64 -8.42
C ILE A 36 -3.23 15.17 -8.66
N LEU A 37 -2.65 15.77 -7.63
CA LEU A 37 -1.24 16.17 -7.60
C LEU A 37 -0.52 15.35 -6.53
N GLY A 38 0.63 14.77 -6.86
CA GLY A 38 1.29 13.85 -5.95
C GLY A 38 2.55 13.21 -6.52
N GLY A 39 3.10 12.27 -5.75
CA GLY A 39 4.30 11.53 -6.12
C GLY A 39 4.25 10.06 -5.71
N ASN A 40 5.25 9.32 -6.19
CA ASN A 40 5.61 8.02 -5.61
C ASN A 40 6.30 8.28 -4.27
N TYR A 41 5.77 7.73 -3.19
CA TYR A 41 6.26 7.95 -1.84
C TYR A 41 7.00 6.73 -1.32
N ILE A 42 8.19 7.01 -0.81
CA ILE A 42 9.02 6.16 0.03
C ILE A 42 9.59 7.09 1.10
N LEU A 43 9.71 6.60 2.33
CA LEU A 43 10.30 7.36 3.43
C LEU A 43 11.73 7.78 3.06
N SER A 44 12.13 9.01 3.38
CA SER A 44 13.40 9.58 2.91
C SER A 44 14.66 8.84 3.37
N ASP A 45 14.59 8.12 4.49
CA ASP A 45 15.69 7.33 5.06
C ASP A 45 15.57 5.82 4.80
N ALA A 46 14.50 5.38 4.13
CA ALA A 46 14.36 4.00 3.70
C ALA A 46 15.02 3.80 2.34
N ALA A 47 15.89 2.78 2.21
CA ALA A 47 16.52 2.43 0.94
C ALA A 47 15.50 1.90 -0.08
N ASN A 48 14.47 1.20 0.39
CA ASN A 48 13.39 0.66 -0.42
C ASN A 48 12.09 0.49 0.40
N GLN A 49 11.00 0.10 -0.27
CA GLN A 49 9.72 -0.10 0.38
C GLN A 49 9.71 -1.29 1.36
N LEU A 50 10.64 -2.25 1.26
CA LEU A 50 10.76 -3.32 2.25
C LEU A 50 11.18 -2.71 3.59
N GLU A 51 12.25 -1.92 3.59
CA GLU A 51 12.75 -1.23 4.78
C GLU A 51 11.71 -0.28 5.38
N MET A 52 11.01 0.50 4.55
CA MET A 52 9.98 1.42 5.03
C MET A 52 8.89 0.73 5.87
N TRP A 53 8.53 -0.52 5.55
CA TRP A 53 7.42 -1.22 6.19
C TRP A 53 7.80 -2.19 7.31
N GLN A 54 9.09 -2.49 7.51
CA GLN A 54 9.53 -3.42 8.54
C GLN A 54 9.31 -2.85 9.95
N ALA A 55 9.03 -3.71 10.93
CA ALA A 55 8.72 -3.27 12.29
C ALA A 55 9.86 -2.46 12.94
N ASP A 56 11.12 -2.88 12.72
CA ASP A 56 12.30 -2.28 13.35
C ASP A 56 12.68 -0.91 12.77
N THR A 57 12.18 -0.61 11.56
CA THR A 57 12.55 0.60 10.78
C THR A 57 11.33 1.46 10.44
N PHE A 58 10.12 1.06 10.84
CA PHE A 58 8.92 1.85 10.61
C PHE A 58 8.90 3.09 11.50
N ASP A 59 9.05 4.25 10.89
CA ASP A 59 9.08 5.55 11.57
C ASP A 59 7.82 6.35 11.25
N SER A 60 6.79 6.22 12.10
CA SER A 60 5.53 6.95 11.91
C SER A 60 5.66 8.46 12.11
N GLU A 61 6.62 8.92 12.92
CA GLU A 61 6.83 10.34 13.17
C GLU A 61 7.39 11.03 11.94
N LYS A 62 8.37 10.40 11.28
CA LYS A 62 8.90 10.90 10.00
C LYS A 62 7.88 10.82 8.88
N ILE A 63 7.07 9.75 8.82
CA ILE A 63 5.95 9.67 7.87
C ILE A 63 4.97 10.84 8.09
N ASP A 64 4.63 11.17 9.34
CA ASP A 64 3.76 12.31 9.65
C ASP A 64 4.36 13.64 9.15
N GLN A 65 5.66 13.83 9.34
CA GLN A 65 6.38 15.02 8.86
C GLN A 65 6.40 15.10 7.33
N GLU A 66 6.77 14.03 6.63
CA GLU A 66 6.92 14.02 5.17
C GLU A 66 5.57 14.14 4.44
N ILE A 67 4.53 13.47 4.94
CA ILE A 67 3.17 13.61 4.40
C ILE A 67 2.63 15.02 4.70
N GLY A 68 2.92 15.57 5.88
CA GLY A 68 2.61 16.96 6.22
C GLY A 68 3.29 17.95 5.27
N LEU A 69 4.57 17.76 4.94
CA LEU A 69 5.28 18.56 3.94
C LEU A 69 4.59 18.47 2.57
N GLY A 70 4.18 17.26 2.15
CA GLY A 70 3.39 17.06 0.93
C GLY A 70 2.14 17.94 0.88
N GLN A 71 1.44 18.08 2.00
CA GLN A 71 0.26 18.93 2.11
C GLN A 71 0.60 20.41 1.97
N THR A 72 1.70 20.88 2.58
CA THR A 72 2.16 22.28 2.42
C THR A 72 2.53 22.63 0.98
N LEU A 73 2.96 21.64 0.20
CA LEU A 73 3.28 21.78 -1.23
C LEU A 73 2.05 21.67 -2.14
N GLY A 74 0.85 21.49 -1.58
CA GLY A 74 -0.40 21.37 -2.33
C GLY A 74 -0.65 19.98 -2.94
N MET A 75 0.07 18.94 -2.50
CA MET A 75 -0.20 17.57 -2.95
C MET A 75 -1.52 17.07 -2.37
N THR A 76 -2.23 16.27 -3.16
CA THR A 76 -3.55 15.70 -2.83
C THR A 76 -3.52 14.19 -2.75
N ALA A 77 -2.46 13.54 -3.24
CA ALA A 77 -2.33 12.09 -3.26
C ALA A 77 -0.88 11.64 -3.16
N MET A 78 -0.66 10.44 -2.61
CA MET A 78 0.65 9.79 -2.58
C MET A 78 0.51 8.35 -3.02
N ARG A 79 1.32 7.92 -3.97
CA ARG A 79 1.38 6.52 -4.41
C ARG A 79 2.37 5.76 -3.54
N ILE A 80 1.85 4.85 -2.72
CA ILE A 80 2.62 4.15 -1.68
C ILE A 80 2.67 2.66 -2.00
N PHE A 81 3.86 2.10 -2.00
CA PHE A 81 4.12 0.72 -2.40
C PHE A 81 4.06 -0.21 -1.20
N LEU A 82 3.16 -1.21 -1.23
CA LEU A 82 3.08 -2.24 -0.18
C LEU A 82 4.00 -3.42 -0.51
N HIS A 83 4.64 -4.02 0.49
CA HIS A 83 5.53 -5.16 0.27
C HIS A 83 4.99 -6.45 0.90
N ASP A 84 4.86 -7.49 0.07
CA ASP A 84 4.36 -8.82 0.42
C ASP A 84 5.23 -9.58 1.44
N VAL A 85 6.55 -9.48 1.35
CA VAL A 85 7.49 -10.11 2.31
C VAL A 85 7.24 -9.64 3.75
N VAL A 86 7.03 -8.33 3.97
CA VAL A 86 6.71 -7.80 5.30
C VAL A 86 5.37 -8.33 5.79
N TYR A 87 4.37 -8.38 4.90
CA TYR A 87 3.07 -8.96 5.22
C TYR A 87 3.19 -10.45 5.60
N ALA A 88 3.99 -11.22 4.86
CA ALA A 88 4.17 -12.64 5.12
C ALA A 88 4.86 -12.90 6.48
N GLN A 89 5.76 -12.01 6.91
CA GLN A 89 6.44 -12.11 8.20
C GLN A 89 5.54 -11.71 9.38
N ASP A 90 4.83 -10.60 9.26
CA ASP A 90 4.01 -10.02 10.33
C ASP A 90 2.71 -9.42 9.76
N PRO A 91 1.70 -10.26 9.45
CA PRO A 91 0.46 -9.78 8.84
C PRO A 91 -0.29 -8.77 9.71
N THR A 92 -0.29 -8.97 11.03
CA THR A 92 -1.03 -8.13 11.97
C THR A 92 -0.35 -6.78 12.15
N GLY A 93 0.95 -6.77 12.46
CA GLY A 93 1.68 -5.52 12.60
C GLY A 93 1.81 -4.76 11.29
N PHE A 94 1.94 -5.45 10.14
CA PHE A 94 1.90 -4.77 8.84
C PHE A 94 0.56 -4.04 8.62
N LYS A 95 -0.58 -4.68 8.90
CA LYS A 95 -1.89 -4.02 8.82
C LYS A 95 -2.01 -2.85 9.78
N ASN A 96 -1.45 -2.96 10.99
CA ASN A 96 -1.42 -1.86 11.95
C ASN A 96 -0.60 -0.66 11.41
N ARG A 97 0.59 -0.91 10.84
CA ARG A 97 1.41 0.12 10.20
C ARG A 97 0.70 0.77 9.01
N VAL A 98 0.02 0.00 8.18
CA VAL A 98 -0.83 0.52 7.08
C VAL A 98 -1.96 1.40 7.65
N SER A 99 -2.61 0.98 8.73
CA SER A 99 -3.63 1.78 9.42
C SER A 99 -3.07 3.11 9.93
N THR A 100 -1.87 3.11 10.52
CA THR A 100 -1.18 4.34 10.93
C THR A 100 -0.94 5.28 9.75
N VAL A 101 -0.44 4.76 8.61
CA VAL A 101 -0.24 5.57 7.40
C VAL A 101 -1.56 6.14 6.87
N LEU A 102 -2.64 5.36 6.89
CA LEU A 102 -3.97 5.83 6.51
C LEU A 102 -4.45 6.98 7.41
N GLN A 103 -4.25 6.88 8.73
CA GLN A 103 -4.61 7.93 9.69
C GLN A 103 -3.81 9.22 9.48
N ILE A 104 -2.50 9.10 9.23
CA ILE A 104 -1.64 10.24 8.89
C ILE A 104 -2.08 10.90 7.58
N ALA A 105 -2.36 10.10 6.55
CA ALA A 105 -2.80 10.61 5.26
C ALA A 105 -4.14 11.36 5.38
N ASP A 106 -5.08 10.82 6.16
CA ASP A 106 -6.37 11.46 6.47
C ASP A 106 -6.20 12.79 7.22
N LYS A 107 -5.33 12.83 8.25
CA LYS A 107 -4.98 14.05 9.00
C LYS A 107 -4.56 15.20 8.09
N TYR A 108 -3.83 14.91 7.00
CA TYR A 108 -3.34 15.90 6.05
C TYR A 108 -4.19 16.02 4.77
N GLY A 109 -5.30 15.29 4.66
CA GLY A 109 -6.16 15.32 3.47
C GLY A 109 -5.48 14.79 2.19
N ILE A 110 -4.46 13.94 2.34
CA ILE A 110 -3.74 13.28 1.25
C ILE A 110 -4.36 11.91 1.01
N LYS A 111 -4.68 11.60 -0.26
CA LYS A 111 -5.21 10.29 -0.64
C LYS A 111 -4.07 9.29 -0.89
N PRO A 112 -3.95 8.21 -0.09
CA PRO A 112 -3.01 7.15 -0.39
C PRO A 112 -3.53 6.31 -1.57
N ILE A 113 -2.67 6.07 -2.56
CA ILE A 113 -2.88 5.14 -3.67
C ILE A 113 -1.97 3.95 -3.42
N PHE A 114 -2.50 2.92 -2.77
CA PHE A 114 -1.72 1.72 -2.48
C PHE A 114 -1.47 0.89 -3.73
N VAL A 115 -0.21 0.52 -3.92
CA VAL A 115 0.22 -0.40 -4.97
C VAL A 115 0.44 -1.76 -4.35
N PHE A 116 -0.44 -2.70 -4.70
CA PHE A 116 -0.29 -4.11 -4.35
C PHE A 116 0.71 -4.80 -5.29
N PHE A 117 1.32 -5.89 -4.80
CA PHE A 117 2.19 -6.76 -5.59
C PHE A 117 3.42 -6.06 -6.20
N THR A 118 4.12 -5.22 -5.42
CA THR A 118 5.47 -4.79 -5.80
C THR A 118 6.51 -5.68 -5.14
N THR A 119 7.37 -6.31 -5.94
CA THR A 119 8.47 -7.14 -5.43
C THR A 119 9.73 -6.32 -5.12
N GLY A 120 9.74 -5.02 -5.48
CA GLY A 120 11.00 -4.31 -5.70
C GLY A 120 11.87 -5.05 -6.73
N ALA A 121 13.03 -4.51 -7.08
CA ALA A 121 13.96 -5.21 -7.98
C ALA A 121 14.74 -6.35 -7.27
N LEU A 122 14.31 -6.78 -6.09
CA LEU A 122 15.04 -7.73 -5.24
C LEU A 122 14.47 -9.14 -5.42
N GLN A 123 15.10 -9.92 -6.30
CA GLN A 123 14.76 -11.32 -6.53
C GLN A 123 14.93 -12.19 -5.26
N ASN A 124 15.64 -11.69 -4.24
CA ASN A 124 15.84 -12.28 -2.92
C ASN A 124 15.67 -11.23 -1.80
N ALA A 125 14.55 -10.52 -1.81
CA ALA A 125 14.18 -9.61 -0.72
C ALA A 125 14.22 -10.36 0.61
N THR A 126 15.10 -9.94 1.51
CA THR A 126 15.24 -10.51 2.86
C THR A 126 14.92 -9.44 3.89
N ASN A 127 14.31 -9.87 4.99
CA ASN A 127 14.07 -9.01 6.14
C ASN A 127 15.40 -8.53 6.74
N GLY A 128 15.33 -7.44 7.48
CA GLY A 128 16.45 -6.73 8.06
C GLY A 128 16.85 -5.48 7.27
N VAL A 129 17.94 -4.86 7.72
CA VAL A 129 18.52 -3.66 7.12
C VAL A 129 18.84 -3.91 5.65
N GLN A 130 18.39 -3.01 4.79
CA GLN A 130 18.59 -3.16 3.36
C GLN A 130 19.98 -2.64 2.96
N PRO A 131 20.60 -3.21 1.91
CA PRO A 131 21.91 -2.74 1.46
C PRO A 131 21.88 -1.25 1.11
N SER A 132 22.85 -0.50 1.64
CA SER A 132 22.97 0.94 1.41
C SER A 132 22.93 1.29 -0.08
N ILE A 133 22.39 2.46 -0.41
CA ILE A 133 22.40 3.00 -1.78
C ILE A 133 23.85 3.12 -2.25
N VAL A 134 24.20 2.42 -3.34
CA VAL A 134 25.52 2.52 -3.96
C VAL A 134 25.48 3.65 -4.97
N LYS A 135 26.28 4.70 -4.74
CA LYS A 135 26.34 5.89 -5.59
C LYS A 135 26.56 5.50 -7.06
N GLY A 136 25.70 6.00 -7.96
CA GLY A 136 25.76 5.73 -9.41
C GLY A 136 25.07 4.44 -9.87
N VAL A 137 24.65 3.58 -8.95
CA VAL A 137 23.90 2.35 -9.24
C VAL A 137 22.42 2.60 -8.99
N ARG A 138 21.62 2.62 -10.05
CA ARG A 138 20.15 2.58 -9.95
C ARG A 138 19.77 1.24 -9.28
N GLU A 139 18.79 1.21 -8.39
CA GLU A 139 18.35 -0.03 -7.71
C GLU A 139 18.09 -1.20 -8.69
N SER A 140 17.58 -0.90 -9.90
CA SER A 140 17.41 -1.86 -11.00
C SER A 140 18.71 -2.40 -11.63
N ARG A 141 19.87 -1.84 -11.30
CA ARG A 141 21.21 -2.24 -11.77
C ARG A 141 22.06 -2.90 -10.67
N LYS A 142 21.63 -2.88 -9.41
CA LYS A 142 22.32 -3.62 -8.33
C LYS A 142 22.22 -5.14 -8.54
N TYR A 143 21.24 -5.61 -9.30
CA TYR A 143 20.99 -7.02 -9.53
C TYR A 143 20.93 -7.27 -11.04
N LYS A 144 22.02 -7.84 -11.58
CA LYS A 144 22.07 -8.24 -12.99
C LYS A 144 21.02 -9.33 -13.22
N TYR A 145 20.09 -9.06 -14.13
CA TYR A 145 19.31 -10.09 -14.78
C TYR A 145 20.30 -10.95 -15.60
N TYR A 146 20.51 -12.19 -15.16
CA TYR A 146 21.08 -13.27 -15.95
C TYR A 146 20.06 -14.40 -16.03
#